data_AF-A0A966AMA8-F1
#
_entry.id   AF-A0A966AMA8-F1
#
_cell.length_a   1.000
_cell.length_b   1.000
_cell.length_c   1.000
_cell.angle_alpha   90.00
_cell.angle_beta   90.00
_cell.angle_gamma   90.00
#
_symmetry.space_group_name_H-M   'P 1'
#
loop_
_entity.id
_entity.type
_entity.pdbx_description
1 polymer ?
#
loop_
_entity_poly.entity_id
_entity_poly.type
_entity_poly.pdbx_seq_one_letter_code
_entity_poly.pdbx_strand_id
1 'polypeptide(L)'
;MLLAARCYAFAALVCALAIIGQWSPAIGADLWRMPAAALLLALITEGFVNHRLGLQIERCLPARGFLGQPLTSALVVHNPAPYTCQMDTLDEVPASLRADYQPLRWRIPAGNSSTQGVSLVPQELGELEWDSLRARKL
;
A
#
# COMPACT_ATOMS: atom_id res chain seq x y z
N MET A 1 -4.54 6.13 9.24
CA MET A 1 -3.90 6.79 10.41
C MET A 1 -4.81 6.87 11.65
N LEU A 2 -6.07 7.31 11.56
CA LEU A 2 -6.97 7.39 12.74
C LEU A 2 -7.21 6.07 13.50
N LEU A 3 -7.09 4.91 12.85
CA LEU A 3 -7.33 3.61 13.47
C LEU A 3 -6.11 3.04 14.21
N ALA A 4 -4.88 3.36 13.78
CA ALA A 4 -3.66 2.93 14.46
C ALA A 4 -3.60 3.48 15.90
N ALA A 5 -3.96 4.76 16.08
CA ALA A 5 -4.09 5.38 17.40
C ALA A 5 -5.15 4.68 18.28
N ARG A 6 -6.25 4.22 17.67
CA ARG A 6 -7.32 3.48 18.37
C ARG A 6 -6.88 2.06 18.73
N CYS A 7 -6.12 1.38 17.88
CA CYS A 7 -5.52 0.08 18.20
C CYS A 7 -4.51 0.16 19.35
N TYR A 8 -3.70 1.23 19.44
CA TYR A 8 -2.83 1.45 20.59
C TYR A 8 -3.61 1.70 21.88
N ALA A 9 -4.67 2.49 21.82
CA ALA A 9 -5.55 2.70 22.98
C ALA A 9 -6.21 1.40 23.44
N PHE A 10 -6.64 0.56 22.50
CA PHE A 10 -7.26 -0.73 22.80
C PHE A 10 -6.24 -1.75 23.32
N ALA A 11 -5.02 -1.77 22.78
CA ALA A 11 -3.92 -2.58 23.30
C ALA A 11 -3.52 -2.14 24.72
N ALA A 12 -3.44 -0.83 24.98
CA ALA A 12 -3.18 -0.30 26.32
C ALA A 12 -4.29 -0.68 27.31
N LEU A 13 -5.55 -0.67 26.88
CA LEU A 13 -6.70 -1.10 27.68
C LEU A 13 -6.64 -2.61 28.00
N VAL A 14 -6.26 -3.45 27.02
CA VAL A 14 -6.03 -4.89 27.24
C VAL A 14 -4.89 -5.11 28.23
N CYS A 15 -3.77 -4.38 28.11
CA CYS A 15 -2.67 -4.45 29.06
C CYS A 15 -3.09 -4.02 30.48
N ALA A 16 -3.86 -2.94 30.62
CA ALA A 16 -4.35 -2.47 31.92
C ALA A 16 -5.28 -3.50 32.57
N LEU A 17 -6.20 -4.11 31.82
CA LEU A 17 -7.08 -5.17 32.29
C LEU A 17 -6.31 -6.45 32.69
N ALA A 18 -5.27 -6.80 31.94
CA ALA A 18 -4.41 -7.93 32.27
C ALA A 18 -3.64 -7.70 33.58
N ILE A 19 -3.09 -6.51 33.78
CA ILE A 19 -2.40 -6.12 35.03
C ILE A 19 -3.38 -6.17 36.20
N ILE A 20 -4.58 -5.59 36.07
CA ILE A 20 -5.59 -5.61 37.14
C ILE A 20 -6.05 -7.05 37.44
N GLY A 21 -6.23 -7.89 36.41
CA GLY A 21 -6.62 -9.29 36.55
C GLY A 21 -5.56 -10.16 37.25
N GLN A 22 -4.27 -9.88 37.03
CA GLN A 22 -3.15 -10.58 37.69
C GLN A 22 -3.16 -10.36 39.21
N TRP A 23 -3.56 -9.17 39.69
CA TRP A 23 -3.53 -8.81 41.11
C TRP A 23 -4.86 -9.07 41.85
N SER A 24 -5.93 -9.49 41.15
CA SER A 24 -7.23 -9.81 41.74
C SER A 24 -7.82 -11.12 41.18
N PRO A 25 -7.35 -12.30 41.67
CA PRO A 25 -7.72 -13.60 41.13
C PRO A 25 -9.18 -14.01 41.39
N ALA A 26 -9.89 -13.35 42.32
CA ALA A 26 -11.25 -13.72 42.71
C ALA A 26 -12.34 -13.35 41.67
N ILE A 27 -12.09 -12.37 40.79
CA ILE A 27 -13.09 -11.87 39.82
C ILE A 27 -12.50 -11.76 38.38
N GLY A 28 -11.18 -11.80 38.19
CA GLY A 28 -10.55 -11.28 36.97
C GLY A 28 -9.70 -12.22 36.11
N ALA A 29 -9.50 -13.49 36.50
CA ALA A 29 -8.48 -14.35 35.89
C ALA A 29 -8.66 -14.59 34.38
N ASP A 30 -9.91 -14.63 33.90
CA ASP A 30 -10.25 -14.86 32.48
C ASP A 30 -10.91 -13.65 31.79
N LEU A 31 -11.27 -12.60 32.53
CA LEU A 31 -12.05 -11.48 32.00
C LEU A 31 -11.26 -10.64 30.99
N TRP A 32 -9.93 -10.60 31.10
CA TRP A 32 -9.03 -9.92 30.15
C TRP A 32 -8.94 -10.64 28.80
N ARG A 33 -9.34 -11.93 28.72
CA ARG A 33 -9.29 -12.70 27.48
C ARG A 33 -10.30 -12.23 26.45
N MET A 34 -11.49 -11.80 26.87
CA MET A 34 -12.51 -11.27 25.95
C MET A 34 -12.06 -10.02 25.19
N PRO A 35 -11.56 -8.94 25.83
CA PRO A 35 -11.07 -7.78 25.10
C PRO A 35 -9.80 -8.09 24.28
N ALA A 36 -8.95 -9.01 24.74
CA ALA A 36 -7.80 -9.48 23.94
C ALA A 36 -8.25 -10.22 22.67
N ALA A 37 -9.23 -11.12 22.78
CA ALA A 37 -9.81 -11.82 21.64
C ALA A 37 -10.52 -10.86 20.67
N ALA A 38 -11.24 -9.86 21.19
CA ALA A 38 -11.87 -8.82 20.38
C ALA A 38 -10.82 -8.00 19.61
N LEU A 39 -9.70 -7.66 20.24
CA LEU A 39 -8.59 -6.96 19.60
C LEU A 39 -7.94 -7.81 18.48
N LEU A 40 -7.71 -9.09 18.75
CA LEU A 40 -7.19 -10.02 17.73
C LEU A 40 -8.16 -10.15 16.55
N LEU A 41 -9.46 -10.29 16.82
CA LEU A 41 -10.48 -10.36 15.79
C LEU A 41 -10.48 -9.07 14.94
N ALA A 42 -10.43 -7.91 15.58
CA ALA A 42 -10.35 -6.61 14.90
C ALA A 42 -9.11 -6.53 13.99
N LEU A 43 -7.93 -6.90 14.50
CA LEU A 43 -6.67 -6.93 13.73
C LEU A 43 -6.74 -7.90 12.54
N ILE A 44 -7.29 -9.09 12.73
CA ILE A 44 -7.47 -10.08 11.66
C ILE A 44 -8.41 -9.53 10.59
N THR A 45 -9.55 -8.95 10.99
CA THR A 45 -10.48 -8.34 10.04
C THR A 45 -9.88 -7.16 9.29
N GLU A 46 -9.07 -6.32 9.95
CA GLU A 46 -8.36 -5.21 9.31
C GLU A 46 -7.32 -5.71 8.31
N GLY A 47 -6.51 -6.72 8.69
CA GLY A 47 -5.57 -7.36 7.80
C GLY A 47 -6.24 -7.93 6.56
N PHE A 48 -7.38 -8.60 6.75
CA PHE A 48 -8.15 -9.18 5.65
C PHE A 48 -8.77 -8.12 4.72
N VAL A 49 -9.37 -7.07 5.27
CA VAL A 49 -9.97 -5.97 4.50
C VAL A 49 -8.90 -5.19 3.76
N ASN A 50 -7.77 -4.88 4.40
CA ASN A 50 -6.67 -4.14 3.79
C ASN A 50 -5.97 -4.95 2.70
N HIS A 51 -5.89 -6.28 2.84
CA HIS A 51 -5.39 -7.15 1.78
C HIS A 51 -6.32 -7.16 0.55
N ARG A 52 -7.64 -7.12 0.76
CA ARG A 52 -8.62 -7.08 -0.34
C ARG A 52 -8.77 -5.71 -1.01
N LEU A 53 -8.57 -4.62 -0.27
CA LEU A 53 -8.57 -3.25 -0.79
C LEU A 53 -7.18 -2.83 -1.29
N GLY A 54 -6.45 -3.76 -1.88
CA GLY A 54 -5.13 -3.52 -2.45
C GLY A 54 -5.16 -2.42 -3.50
N LEU A 55 -4.10 -1.62 -3.52
CA LEU A 55 -3.89 -0.64 -4.57
C LEU A 55 -3.65 -1.36 -5.88
N GLN A 56 -4.32 -0.92 -6.93
CA GLN A 56 -4.09 -1.45 -8.27
C GLN A 56 -3.22 -0.45 -9.01
N ILE A 57 -2.15 -0.94 -9.62
CA ILE A 57 -1.25 -0.12 -10.42
C ILE A 57 -1.17 -0.74 -11.80
N GLU A 58 -1.57 0.04 -12.80
CA GLU A 58 -1.57 -0.35 -14.19
C GLU A 58 -0.60 0.53 -14.98
N ARG A 59 0.13 -0.08 -15.90
CA ARG A 59 0.99 0.63 -16.83
C ARG A 59 0.42 0.50 -18.23
N CYS A 60 0.13 1.63 -18.84
CA CYS A 60 -0.28 1.70 -20.23
C CYS A 60 0.92 2.13 -21.08
N LEU A 61 1.48 1.17 -21.82
CA LEU A 61 2.52 1.40 -22.81
C LEU A 61 1.91 1.48 -24.21
N PRO A 62 2.46 2.30 -25.11
CA PRO A 62 2.10 2.22 -26.51
C PRO A 62 2.54 0.87 -27.09
N ALA A 63 1.73 0.30 -27.99
CA ALA A 63 2.02 -1.01 -28.59
C ALA A 63 3.34 -1.05 -29.39
N ARG A 64 3.82 0.12 -29.83
CA ARG A 64 5.06 0.28 -30.60
C ARG A 64 5.75 1.58 -30.21
N GLY A 65 7.07 1.55 -30.19
CA GLY A 65 7.93 2.73 -30.05
C GLY A 65 9.01 2.72 -31.13
N PHE A 66 9.57 3.90 -31.40
CA PHE A 66 10.70 4.03 -32.32
C PHE A 66 12.00 4.18 -31.53
N LEU A 67 13.05 3.53 -32.00
CA LEU A 67 14.38 3.61 -31.40
C LEU A 67 14.85 5.06 -31.31
N GLY A 68 15.34 5.46 -30.13
CA GLY A 68 15.86 6.81 -29.90
C GLY A 68 14.80 7.92 -29.84
N GLN A 69 13.50 7.61 -30.00
CA GLN A 69 12.43 8.58 -29.83
C GLN A 69 11.77 8.47 -28.45
N PRO A 70 11.41 9.60 -27.82
CA PRO A 70 10.67 9.57 -26.57
C PRO A 70 9.28 8.98 -26.79
N LEU A 71 8.92 8.00 -25.96
CA LEU A 71 7.57 7.45 -25.83
C LEU A 71 7.03 7.80 -24.45
N THR A 72 5.73 8.09 -24.38
CA THR A 72 5.05 8.39 -23.12
C THR A 72 4.33 7.15 -22.63
N SER A 73 4.74 6.64 -21.47
CA SER A 73 4.01 5.61 -20.72
C SER A 73 3.11 6.28 -19.69
N ALA A 74 1.90 5.80 -19.51
CA ALA A 74 1.03 6.25 -18.42
C ALA A 74 1.04 5.22 -17.29
N LEU A 75 1.30 5.67 -16.06
CA LEU A 75 1.08 4.88 -14.86
C LEU A 75 -0.22 5.32 -14.22
N VAL A 76 -1.15 4.39 -14.05
CA VAL A 76 -2.47 4.61 -13.45
C VAL A 76 -2.49 3.88 -12.12
N VAL A 77 -2.80 4.61 -11.05
CA VAL A 77 -2.93 4.05 -9.70
C VAL A 77 -4.37 4.21 -9.24
N HIS A 78 -5.04 3.10 -8.96
CA HIS A 78 -6.40 3.07 -8.41
C HIS A 78 -6.39 2.74 -6.92
N ASN A 79 -7.09 3.57 -6.15
CA ASN A 79 -7.27 3.41 -4.72
C ASN A 79 -8.72 3.03 -4.40
N PRO A 80 -9.03 1.73 -4.24
CA PRO A 80 -10.38 1.29 -3.88
C PRO A 80 -10.72 1.57 -2.40
N ALA A 81 -9.75 1.99 -1.58
CA ALA A 81 -9.96 2.19 -0.16
C ALA A 81 -10.82 3.44 0.14
N PRO A 82 -11.57 3.45 1.27
CA PRO A 82 -12.41 4.58 1.67
C PRO A 82 -11.62 5.75 2.27
N TYR A 83 -10.29 5.76 2.12
CA TYR A 83 -9.41 6.80 2.64
C TYR A 83 -8.35 7.18 1.62
N THR A 84 -7.85 8.43 1.69
CA THR A 84 -6.77 8.90 0.84
C THR A 84 -5.48 8.12 1.09
N CYS A 85 -4.85 7.66 0.01
CA CYS A 85 -3.58 6.98 0.04
C CYS A 85 -2.44 7.91 -0.39
N GLN A 86 -1.34 7.89 0.35
CA GLN A 86 -0.07 8.47 -0.06
C GLN A 86 0.93 7.33 -0.31
N MET A 87 1.65 7.41 -1.42
CA MET A 87 2.68 6.43 -1.73
C MET A 87 3.73 7.06 -2.63
N ASP A 88 4.91 6.46 -2.60
CA ASP A 88 5.96 6.70 -3.58
C ASP A 88 6.13 5.43 -4.42
N THR A 89 6.26 5.60 -5.73
CA THR A 89 6.63 4.50 -6.63
C THR A 89 7.98 4.78 -7.25
N LEU A 90 8.81 3.75 -7.29
CA LEU A 90 10.04 3.73 -8.05
C LEU A 90 9.86 2.71 -9.16
N ASP A 91 10.00 3.18 -10.38
CA ASP A 91 10.02 2.30 -11.53
C ASP A 91 11.35 1.57 -11.61
N GLU A 92 11.34 0.30 -11.98
CA GLU A 92 12.54 -0.47 -12.34
C GLU A 92 12.51 -0.61 -13.85
N VAL A 93 13.13 0.36 -14.52
CA VAL A 93 13.08 0.48 -15.98
C VAL A 93 14.10 -0.50 -16.59
N PRO A 94 13.70 -1.34 -17.56
CA PRO A 94 14.63 -2.25 -18.23
C PRO A 94 15.82 -1.51 -18.84
N ALA A 95 16.99 -2.16 -18.89
CA ALA A 95 18.22 -1.56 -19.41
C ALA A 95 18.10 -1.08 -20.87
N SER A 96 17.21 -1.70 -21.65
CA SER A 96 16.89 -1.33 -23.04
C SER A 96 16.08 -0.03 -23.17
N LEU A 97 15.65 0.58 -22.06
CA LEU A 97 14.98 1.87 -22.00
C LEU A 97 15.77 2.85 -21.14
N ARG A 98 15.82 4.11 -21.60
CA ARG A 98 16.24 5.24 -20.78
C ARG A 98 15.02 5.96 -20.24
N ALA A 99 15.00 6.25 -18.94
CA ALA A 99 13.98 7.07 -18.32
C ALA A 99 14.62 8.19 -17.49
N ASP A 100 13.92 9.30 -17.33
CA ASP A 100 14.26 10.29 -16.31
C ASP A 100 13.86 9.74 -14.93
N TYR A 101 14.86 9.20 -14.23
CA TYR A 101 14.68 8.45 -12.99
C TYR A 101 14.39 9.41 -11.82
N GLN A 102 13.11 9.57 -11.47
CA GLN A 102 12.69 10.26 -10.25
C GLN A 102 11.59 9.46 -9.54
N PRO A 103 11.63 9.34 -8.20
CA PRO A 103 10.52 8.77 -7.44
C PRO A 103 9.23 9.54 -7.72
N LEU A 104 8.19 8.83 -8.13
CA LEU A 104 6.88 9.42 -8.37
C LEU A 104 6.11 9.44 -7.06
N ARG A 105 5.67 10.63 -6.64
CA ARG A 105 4.85 10.80 -5.44
C ARG A 105 3.39 10.83 -5.81
N TRP A 106 2.60 10.08 -5.06
CA TRP A 106 1.18 9.92 -5.30
C TRP A 106 0.37 10.36 -4.09
N ARG A 107 -0.72 11.06 -4.38
CA ARG A 107 -1.80 11.29 -3.43
C ARG A 107 -3.11 10.94 -4.12
N ILE A 108 -3.59 9.74 -3.88
CA ILE A 108 -4.81 9.24 -4.51
C ILE A 108 -5.98 9.35 -3.51
N PRO A 109 -7.04 10.13 -3.81
CA PRO A 109 -8.20 10.21 -2.95
C PRO A 109 -8.88 8.84 -2.76
N ALA A 110 -9.77 8.76 -1.78
CA ALA A 110 -10.59 7.57 -1.54
C ALA A 110 -11.43 7.23 -2.79
N GLY A 111 -11.45 5.95 -3.18
CA GLY A 111 -12.24 5.45 -4.31
C GLY A 111 -11.88 6.02 -5.69
N ASN A 112 -10.72 6.69 -5.82
CA ASN A 112 -10.33 7.40 -7.04
C ASN A 112 -9.07 6.81 -7.67
N SER A 113 -8.79 7.25 -8.89
CA SER A 113 -7.55 6.93 -9.62
C SER A 113 -6.73 8.20 -9.87
N SER A 114 -5.41 8.03 -9.95
CA SER A 114 -4.49 9.08 -10.37
C SER A 114 -3.63 8.55 -11.52
N THR A 115 -3.28 9.42 -12.47
CA THR A 115 -2.47 9.07 -13.64
C THR A 115 -1.27 10.00 -13.73
N GLN A 116 -0.08 9.45 -13.99
CA GLN A 116 1.11 10.23 -14.29
C GLN A 116 1.80 9.68 -15.54
N GLY A 117 2.28 10.58 -16.39
CA GLY A 117 3.06 10.24 -17.58
C GLY A 117 4.54 10.13 -17.26
N VAL A 118 5.18 9.09 -17.78
CA VAL A 118 6.62 8.84 -17.70
C VAL A 118 7.18 8.83 -19.11
N SER A 119 8.22 9.63 -19.36
CA SER A 119 8.93 9.66 -20.64
C SER A 119 10.00 8.57 -20.64
N LEU A 120 9.98 7.73 -21.67
CA LEU A 120 10.89 6.62 -21.86
C LEU A 120 11.52 6.74 -23.25
N VAL A 121 12.78 6.38 -23.42
CA VAL A 121 13.47 6.39 -24.71
C VAL A 121 14.07 5.01 -24.97
N PRO A 122 13.63 4.28 -26.01
CA PRO A 122 14.20 2.99 -26.36
C PRO A 122 15.64 3.13 -26.85
N GLN A 123 16.50 2.25 -26.33
CA GLN A 123 17.92 2.16 -26.68
C GLN A 123 18.25 0.94 -27.54
N GLU A 124 17.36 -0.06 -27.54
CA GLU A 124 17.54 -1.30 -28.29
C GLU A 124 16.27 -1.65 -29.08
N LEU A 125 16.43 -2.42 -30.15
CA LEU A 125 15.33 -2.97 -30.94
C LEU A 125 14.96 -4.34 -30.41
N GLY A 126 13.66 -4.62 -30.29
CA GLY A 126 13.18 -5.93 -29.87
C GLY A 126 11.88 -5.84 -29.09
N GLU A 127 11.52 -6.96 -28.47
CA GLU A 127 10.45 -7.03 -27.49
C GLU A 127 10.98 -6.58 -26.13
N LEU A 128 10.11 -5.90 -25.38
CA LEU A 128 10.46 -5.37 -24.07
C LEU A 128 9.62 -6.04 -23.00
N GLU A 129 10.28 -6.72 -22.07
CA GLU A 129 9.63 -7.26 -20.88
C GLU A 129 9.85 -6.31 -19.70
N TRP A 130 8.82 -6.13 -18.88
CA TRP A 130 8.87 -5.29 -17.70
C TRP A 130 8.91 -6.18 -16.45
N ASP A 131 9.98 -6.09 -15.66
CA ASP A 131 10.19 -7.01 -14.53
C ASP A 131 9.26 -6.72 -13.35
N SER A 132 9.35 -5.51 -12.78
CA SER A 132 8.59 -5.18 -11.58
C SER A 132 8.45 -3.68 -11.35
N LEU A 133 7.48 -3.31 -10.51
CA LEU A 133 7.30 -1.96 -10.00
C LEU A 133 7.44 -1.99 -8.48
N ARG A 134 8.32 -1.14 -7.93
CA ARG A 134 8.49 -1.01 -6.49
C ARG A 134 7.61 0.10 -5.96
N ALA A 135 6.70 -0.23 -5.05
CA ALA A 135 5.81 0.74 -4.41
C ALA A 135 6.03 0.76 -2.90
N ARG A 136 6.02 1.97 -2.33
CA ARG A 136 6.07 2.19 -0.89
C ARG A 136 4.90 3.08 -0.47
N LYS A 137 3.95 2.52 0.28
CA LYS A 137 2.90 3.28 0.95
C LYS A 137 3.50 4.09 2.11
N LEU A 138 3.09 5.36 2.22
CA LEU A 138 3.52 6.30 3.26
C LEU A 138 2.48 6.39 4.39
#